data_AF-A0A183JSD4-F1
#
_entry.id   AF-A0A183JSD4-F1
#
_cell.length_a   1.000
_cell.length_b   1.000
_cell.length_c   1.000
_cell.angle_alpha   90.00
_cell.angle_beta   90.00
_cell.angle_gamma   90.00
#
_symmetry.space_group_name_H-M   'P 1'
#
loop_
_entity.id
_entity.type
_entity.pdbx_description
1 polymer ?
#
loop_
_entity_poly.entity_id
_entity_poly.type
_entity_poly.pdbx_seq_one_letter_code
_entity_poly.pdbx_strand_id
1 'polypeptide(L)'
;ETSIDKLWSPVNVAGAIVNRDSIAKSLYAEFFDRLVEKINMKNAPPDYRDSDTKSSLRAIALLDIYGFEVIFGIDLELMLFNFRLIQLNTFYTIFAYLFDGCFAYMFYC
;
A
#
# COMPACT_ATOMS: atom_id res chain seq x y z
N GLU A 1 13.59 30.26 -28.14
CA GLU A 1 13.71 28.82 -27.84
C GLU A 1 15.08 28.58 -27.21
N THR A 2 15.14 28.32 -25.90
CA THR A 2 16.39 27.92 -25.23
C THR A 2 16.25 26.47 -24.82
N SER A 3 16.80 25.57 -25.64
CA SER A 3 17.01 24.18 -25.29
C SER A 3 17.94 24.16 -24.07
N ILE A 4 17.47 23.64 -22.94
CA ILE A 4 18.31 23.46 -21.75
C ILE A 4 19.30 22.34 -22.10
N ASP A 5 20.51 22.73 -22.51
CA ASP A 5 21.60 21.79 -22.67
C ASP A 5 21.86 21.10 -21.33
N LYS A 6 21.83 19.76 -21.37
CA LYS A 6 21.92 18.91 -20.18
C LYS A 6 23.34 18.98 -19.61
N LEU A 7 23.57 19.88 -18.67
CA LEU A 7 24.86 20.03 -17.99
C LEU A 7 25.01 18.96 -16.90
N TRP A 8 25.98 18.06 -17.08
CA TRP A 8 26.35 17.07 -16.07
C TRP A 8 27.39 17.66 -15.12
N SER A 9 27.14 17.58 -13.82
CA SER A 9 28.09 17.98 -12.79
C SER A 9 28.51 16.77 -11.93
N PRO A 10 29.77 16.71 -11.48
CA PRO A 10 30.22 15.67 -10.57
C PRO A 10 29.52 15.79 -9.22
N VAL A 11 29.19 14.66 -8.61
CA VAL A 11 28.59 14.57 -7.27
C VAL A 11 29.67 14.32 -6.21
N ASN A 12 29.50 14.91 -5.03
CA ASN A 12 30.35 14.61 -3.88
C ASN A 12 30.04 13.21 -3.32
N VAL A 13 30.87 12.73 -2.38
CA VAL A 13 30.74 11.38 -1.81
C VAL A 13 29.36 11.13 -1.19
N ALA A 14 28.82 12.10 -0.44
CA ALA A 14 27.49 11.98 0.17
C ALA A 14 26.38 11.85 -0.87
N GLY A 15 26.42 12.68 -1.94
CA GLY A 15 25.48 12.62 -3.05
C GLY A 15 25.60 11.32 -3.85
N ALA A 16 26.81 10.80 -4.02
CA ALA A 16 27.03 9.50 -4.66
C ALA A 16 26.41 8.34 -3.85
N ILE A 17 26.50 8.38 -2.51
CA ILE A 17 25.86 7.40 -1.63
C ILE A 17 24.34 7.48 -1.75
N VAL A 18 23.76 8.68 -1.64
CA VAL A 18 22.30 8.88 -1.78
C VAL A 18 21.81 8.42 -3.15
N ASN A 19 22.54 8.73 -4.23
CA ASN A 19 22.17 8.32 -5.57
C ASN A 19 22.21 6.79 -5.72
N ARG A 20 23.27 6.15 -5.23
CA ARG A 20 23.37 4.67 -5.22
C ARG A 20 22.19 4.05 -4.47
N ASP A 21 21.90 4.54 -3.28
CA ASP A 21 20.86 3.98 -2.41
C ASP A 21 19.46 4.25 -3.01
N SER A 22 19.25 5.41 -3.63
CA SER A 22 18.00 5.74 -4.34
C SER A 22 17.77 4.82 -5.54
N ILE A 23 18.81 4.56 -6.35
CA ILE A 23 18.72 3.62 -7.47
C ILE A 23 18.43 2.20 -6.97
N ALA A 24 19.12 1.76 -5.91
CA ALA A 24 18.89 0.44 -5.33
C ALA A 24 17.46 0.29 -4.80
N LYS A 25 16.94 1.28 -4.07
CA LYS A 25 15.55 1.30 -3.58
C LYS A 25 14.55 1.29 -4.74
N SER A 26 14.76 2.10 -5.77
CA SER A 26 13.88 2.15 -6.95
C SER A 26 13.85 0.82 -7.69
N LEU A 27 15.02 0.21 -7.89
CA LEU A 27 15.13 -1.08 -8.58
C LEU A 27 14.42 -2.18 -7.78
N TYR A 28 14.65 -2.22 -6.46
CA TYR A 28 14.00 -3.20 -5.59
C TYR A 28 12.47 -3.05 -5.59
N ALA A 29 11.96 -1.81 -5.52
CA ALA A 29 10.52 -1.55 -5.60
C ALA A 29 9.92 -2.07 -6.92
N GLU A 30 10.55 -1.79 -8.07
CA GLU A 30 10.10 -2.28 -9.37
C GLU A 30 10.12 -3.82 -9.45
N PHE A 31 11.15 -4.47 -8.90
CA PHE A 31 11.22 -5.93 -8.84
C PHE A 31 10.12 -6.52 -7.97
N PHE A 32 9.83 -5.89 -6.83
CA PHE A 32 8.76 -6.31 -5.94
C PHE A 32 7.40 -6.24 -6.63
N ASP A 33 7.09 -5.14 -7.32
CA ASP A 33 5.84 -4.98 -8.06
C ASP A 33 5.68 -6.05 -9.15
N ARG A 34 6.75 -6.32 -9.91
CA ARG A 34 6.75 -7.38 -10.94
C ARG A 34 6.60 -8.77 -10.35
N LEU A 35 7.12 -9.01 -9.15
CA LEU A 35 6.96 -10.28 -8.47
C LEU A 35 5.50 -10.48 -8.05
N VAL A 36 4.88 -9.47 -7.43
CA VAL A 36 3.48 -9.49 -7.04
C VAL A 36 2.57 -9.70 -8.25
N GLU A 37 2.84 -9.01 -9.35
CA GLU A 37 2.09 -9.20 -10.60
C GLU A 37 2.16 -10.64 -11.11
N LYS A 38 3.37 -11.23 -11.16
CA LYS A 38 3.55 -12.63 -11.59
C LYS A 38 2.83 -13.62 -10.68
N ILE A 39 2.84 -13.38 -9.37
CA ILE A 39 2.11 -14.20 -8.39
C ILE A 39 0.60 -14.09 -8.65
N ASN A 40 0.09 -12.87 -8.82
CA ASN A 40 -1.33 -12.62 -9.09
C ASN A 40 -1.78 -13.25 -10.40
N MET A 41 -0.99 -13.16 -11.47
CA MET A 41 -1.31 -13.81 -12.75
C MET A 41 -1.38 -15.33 -12.63
N LYS A 42 -0.54 -15.95 -11.80
CA LYS A 42 -0.56 -17.40 -11.57
C LYS A 42 -1.74 -17.86 -10.71
N ASN A 43 -2.19 -17.02 -9.78
CA ASN A 43 -3.31 -17.33 -8.88
C ASN A 43 -4.67 -16.86 -9.41
N ALA A 44 -4.70 -16.12 -10.52
CA ALA A 44 -5.95 -15.60 -11.08
C ALA A 44 -6.88 -16.74 -11.50
N PRO A 45 -8.17 -16.70 -11.12
CA PRO A 45 -9.16 -17.66 -11.59
C PRO A 45 -9.24 -17.67 -13.13
N PRO A 46 -9.59 -18.82 -13.76
CA PRO A 46 -9.73 -18.92 -15.22
C PRO A 46 -10.69 -17.87 -15.79
N ASP A 47 -11.79 -17.61 -15.08
CA ASP A 47 -12.86 -16.69 -15.49
C ASP A 47 -12.52 -15.21 -15.23
N TYR A 48 -11.38 -14.91 -14.59
CA TYR A 48 -10.99 -13.53 -14.27
C TYR A 48 -10.71 -12.67 -15.51
N ARG A 49 -10.49 -13.29 -16.67
CA ARG A 49 -10.18 -12.58 -17.93
C ARG A 49 -11.41 -12.31 -18.78
N ASP A 50 -12.54 -12.95 -18.46
CA ASP A 50 -13.78 -12.78 -19.21
C ASP A 50 -14.61 -11.64 -18.59
N SER A 51 -15.06 -10.69 -19.40
CA SER A 51 -15.69 -9.46 -18.90
C SER A 51 -17.04 -9.73 -18.22
N ASP A 52 -17.72 -10.78 -18.65
CA ASP A 52 -19.12 -11.05 -18.28
C ASP A 52 -19.24 -11.79 -16.95
N THR A 53 -18.20 -12.54 -16.55
CA THR A 53 -18.13 -13.27 -15.26
C THR A 53 -17.45 -12.47 -14.15
N LYS A 54 -16.75 -11.38 -14.45
CA LYS A 54 -16.14 -10.50 -13.43
C LYS A 54 -17.15 -9.96 -12.41
N SER A 55 -18.39 -9.70 -12.83
CA SER A 55 -19.43 -9.13 -11.96
C SER A 55 -20.04 -10.13 -10.98
N SER A 56 -19.88 -11.45 -11.19
CA SER A 56 -20.42 -12.48 -10.28
C SER A 56 -19.38 -13.06 -9.31
N LEU A 57 -18.11 -12.69 -9.47
CA LEU A 57 -17.03 -13.16 -8.59
C LEU A 57 -17.16 -12.50 -7.21
N ARG A 58 -17.45 -13.32 -6.19
CA ARG A 58 -17.36 -12.93 -4.79
C ARG A 58 -15.95 -13.22 -4.30
N ALA A 59 -15.33 -12.25 -3.62
CA ALA A 59 -14.02 -12.40 -3.02
C ALA A 59 -14.11 -12.22 -1.51
N ILE A 60 -13.35 -13.03 -0.77
CA ILE A 60 -13.05 -12.80 0.64
C ILE A 60 -11.61 -12.34 0.69
N ALA A 61 -11.38 -11.12 1.18
CA ALA A 61 -10.04 -10.56 1.33
C ALA A 61 -9.57 -10.72 2.78
N LEU A 62 -8.32 -11.14 2.94
CA LEU A 62 -7.62 -11.12 4.23
C LEU A 62 -6.67 -9.93 4.23
N LEU A 63 -6.80 -9.06 5.23
CA LEU A 63 -5.92 -7.93 5.42
C LEU A 63 -4.81 -8.33 6.40
N ASP A 64 -3.58 -8.42 5.89
CA ASP A 64 -2.37 -8.62 6.69
C ASP A 64 -1.47 -7.39 6.53
N ILE A 65 -1.33 -6.63 7.60
CA ILE A 65 -0.50 -5.43 7.66
C ILE A 65 0.30 -5.46 8.95
N TYR A 66 1.45 -4.77 8.95
CA TYR A 66 2.27 -4.64 10.16
C TYR A 66 1.48 -4.03 11.33
N GLY A 67 1.90 -4.31 12.57
CA GLY A 67 1.29 -3.77 13.80
C GLY A 67 1.89 -2.45 14.24
N PHE A 68 1.29 -1.77 15.23
CA PHE A 68 1.73 -0.46 15.70
C PHE A 68 3.16 -0.47 16.27
N GLU A 69 4.00 0.45 15.80
CA GLU A 69 5.40 0.56 16.22
C GLU A 69 5.67 1.93 16.86
N VAL A 70 6.28 1.92 18.05
CA VAL A 70 6.76 3.11 18.74
C VAL A 70 8.28 3.05 18.79
N ILE A 71 8.93 3.68 17.83
CA ILE A 71 10.40 3.75 17.76
C ILE A 71 10.82 5.18 18.14
N PHE A 72 11.89 5.30 18.90
CA PHE A 72 12.47 6.60 19.25
C PHE A 72 13.20 7.20 18.03
N GLY A 73 12.47 8.00 17.26
CA GLY A 73 12.98 8.71 16.08
C GLY A 73 11.84 8.97 15.10
N ILE A 74 11.68 10.22 14.65
CA ILE A 74 10.63 10.58 13.68
C ILE A 74 11.17 10.25 12.28
N ASP A 75 10.82 9.07 11.77
CA ASP A 75 11.00 8.74 10.36
C ASP A 75 9.67 8.87 9.60
N LEU A 76 9.75 9.29 8.33
CA LEU A 76 8.59 9.49 7.49
C LEU A 76 7.83 8.18 7.25
N GLU A 77 8.54 7.07 7.03
CA GLU A 77 7.94 5.76 6.77
C GLU A 77 7.11 5.30 7.98
N LEU A 78 7.68 5.42 9.19
CA LEU A 78 7.01 5.08 10.43
C LEU A 78 5.78 5.97 10.70
N MET A 79 5.87 7.28 10.42
CA MET A 79 4.74 8.20 10.56
C MET A 79 3.59 7.83 9.62
N LEU A 80 3.87 7.57 8.34
CA LEU A 80 2.87 7.19 7.34
C LEU A 80 2.19 5.87 7.72
N PHE A 81 2.98 4.92 8.20
CA PHE A 81 2.47 3.64 8.65
C PHE A 81 1.55 3.76 9.87
N ASN A 82 1.98 4.45 10.94
CA ASN A 82 1.16 4.69 12.12
C ASN A 82 -0.11 5.48 11.81
N PHE A 83 -0.04 6.45 10.88
CA PHE A 83 -1.22 7.17 10.40
C PHE A 83 -2.24 6.23 9.74
N ARG A 84 -1.77 5.28 8.91
CA ARG A 84 -2.65 4.30 8.26
C ARG A 84 -3.33 3.37 9.27
N LEU A 85 -2.62 2.99 10.33
CA LEU A 85 -3.18 2.19 11.43
C LEU A 85 -4.24 2.94 12.22
N ILE A 86 -4.02 4.23 12.51
CA ILE A 86 -5.03 5.07 13.17
C ILE A 86 -6.31 5.09 12.33
N GLN A 87 -6.20 5.32 11.02
CA GLN A 87 -7.36 5.31 10.12
C GLN A 87 -8.08 3.95 10.09
N LEU A 88 -7.34 2.84 10.10
CA LEU A 88 -7.93 1.50 10.14
C LEU A 88 -8.67 1.25 11.46
N ASN A 89 -8.08 1.67 12.59
CA ASN A 89 -8.72 1.58 13.89
C ASN A 89 -10.01 2.42 13.94
N THR A 90 -9.98 3.65 13.43
CA THR A 90 -11.19 4.49 13.30
C THR A 90 -12.27 3.80 12.48
N PHE A 91 -11.91 3.19 11.35
CA PHE A 91 -12.85 2.41 10.54
C PHE A 91 -13.46 1.25 11.33
N TYR A 92 -12.64 0.45 12.02
CA TYR A 92 -13.10 -0.67 12.84
C TYR A 92 -14.04 -0.20 13.95
N THR A 93 -13.70 0.88 14.64
CA THR A 93 -14.54 1.47 15.70
C THR A 93 -15.91 1.89 15.16
N ILE A 94 -15.95 2.62 14.04
CA ILE A 94 -17.20 3.04 13.41
C ILE A 94 -18.03 1.82 12.97
N PHE A 95 -17.39 0.85 12.33
CA PHE A 95 -18.04 -0.37 11.87
C PHE A 95 -18.69 -1.13 13.03
N ALA A 96 -17.96 -1.32 14.14
CA ALA A 96 -18.46 -1.99 15.34
C ALA A 96 -19.68 -1.25 15.92
N TYR A 97 -19.61 0.06 16.10
CA TYR A 97 -20.73 0.85 16.62
C TYR A 97 -21.97 0.84 15.72
N LEU A 98 -21.79 0.87 14.40
CA LEU A 98 -22.91 0.76 13.46
C LEU A 98 -23.57 -0.61 13.53
N PHE A 99 -22.79 -1.69 13.65
CA PHE A 99 -23.32 -3.03 13.81
C PHE A 99 -24.07 -3.21 15.13
N ASP A 100 -23.49 -2.76 16.25
CA ASP A 100 -24.15 -2.81 17.56
C ASP A 100 -25.44 -1.97 17.59
N GLY A 101 -25.40 -0.77 16.98
CA GLY A 101 -26.57 0.09 16.83
C GLY A 101 -27.67 -0.56 15.98
N CYS A 102 -27.35 -1.06 14.79
CA CYS A 102 -28.31 -1.76 13.94
C CYS A 102 -28.88 -3.01 14.61
N PHE A 103 -28.06 -3.77 15.35
CA PHE A 103 -28.54 -4.91 16.13
C PHE A 103 -29.53 -4.45 17.20
N ALA A 104 -29.20 -3.43 17.99
CA ALA A 104 -30.14 -2.87 18.97
C ALA A 104 -31.47 -2.42 18.32
N TYR A 105 -31.43 -1.68 17.22
CA TYR A 105 -32.66 -1.26 16.50
C TYR A 105 -33.49 -2.44 15.97
N MET A 106 -32.87 -3.57 15.62
CA MET A 106 -33.58 -4.76 15.13
C MET A 106 -34.26 -5.57 16.24
N PHE A 107 -33.85 -5.42 17.50
CA PHE A 107 -34.48 -6.08 18.67
C PHE A 107 -35.46 -5.17 19.43
N TYR A 108 -35.43 -3.86 19.20
CA TYR A 108 -36.32 -2.88 19.83
C TYR A 108 -37.44 -2.35 18.90
N CYS A 109 -37.59 -2.90 17.69
CA CYS A 109 -38.77 -2.77 16.82
C CYS A 109 -39.49 -4.11 16.71
#